data_AF-A0A072UEP4-F1
#
_entry.id   AF-A0A072UEP4-F1
#
_cell.length_a   1.000
_cell.length_b   1.000
_cell.length_c   1.000
_cell.angle_alpha   90.00
_cell.angle_beta   90.00
_cell.angle_gamma   90.00
#
_symmetry.space_group_name_H-M   'P 1'
#
loop_
_entity.id
_entity.type
_entity.pdbx_description
1 polymer ?
#
loop_
_entity_poly.entity_id
_entity_poly.type
_entity_poly.pdbx_seq_one_letter_code
_entity_poly.pdbx_strand_id
1 'polypeptide(L)'
;MSSATIITTLLYFLLFTFTCFLFKHFLHPKQKNINHKKPPGPPTLPIIGNLHLLGKLPHRTLQSLSKKYGPIMSLQLGQVPTIIISSSKAAESFLKTHDIKFASRPKIQGTELITY
;
A
#
# COMPACT_ATOMS: atom_id res chain seq x y z
N MET A 1 -5.51 -17.41 43.54
CA MET A 1 -6.38 -17.07 42.40
C MET A 1 -6.89 -18.37 41.82
N SER A 2 -8.21 -18.53 41.65
CA SER A 2 -8.78 -19.80 41.20
C SER A 2 -8.48 -20.02 39.72
N SER A 3 -8.23 -21.26 39.30
CA SER A 3 -8.02 -21.62 37.88
C SER A 3 -9.16 -21.12 36.99
N ALA A 4 -10.38 -21.09 37.52
CA ALA A 4 -11.56 -20.54 36.85
C ALA A 4 -11.42 -19.04 36.53
N THR A 5 -10.83 -18.22 37.41
CA THR A 5 -10.64 -16.77 37.17
C THR A 5 -9.58 -16.48 36.11
N ILE A 6 -8.60 -17.37 35.95
CA ILE A 6 -7.56 -17.24 34.92
C ILE A 6 -8.14 -17.59 33.55
N ILE A 7 -8.98 -18.63 33.48
CA ILE A 7 -9.62 -19.05 32.23
C ILE A 7 -10.61 -17.98 31.73
N THR A 8 -11.42 -17.39 32.62
CA THR A 8 -12.37 -16.35 32.23
C THR A 8 -11.68 -15.08 31.74
N THR A 9 -10.60 -14.65 32.39
CA THR A 9 -9.83 -13.47 31.96
C THR A 9 -9.14 -13.68 30.60
N LEU A 10 -8.58 -14.87 30.35
CA LEU A 10 -8.04 -15.25 29.03
C LEU A 10 -9.11 -15.22 27.93
N LEU A 11 -10.31 -15.72 28.21
CA LEU A 11 -11.41 -15.72 27.26
C LEU A 11 -11.84 -14.30 26.88
N TYR A 12 -11.97 -13.40 27.87
CA TYR A 12 -12.29 -11.99 27.61
C TYR A 12 -11.20 -11.30 26.79
N PHE A 13 -9.91 -11.58 27.07
CA PHE A 13 -8.80 -11.02 26.30
C PHE A 13 -8.82 -11.48 24.83
N LEU A 14 -9.11 -12.76 24.58
CA LEU A 14 -9.19 -13.31 23.23
C LEU A 14 -10.40 -12.75 22.46
N LEU A 15 -11.55 -12.60 23.11
CA LEU A 15 -12.72 -11.93 22.53
C LEU A 15 -12.45 -10.46 22.19
N PHE A 16 -11.77 -9.73 23.09
CA PHE A 16 -11.41 -8.33 22.87
C PHE A 16 -10.45 -8.15 21.68
N THR A 17 -9.41 -8.98 21.59
CA THR A 17 -8.47 -8.93 20.47
C THR A 17 -9.13 -9.31 19.14
N PHE A 18 -9.99 -10.33 19.12
CA PHE A 18 -10.74 -10.73 17.94
C PHE A 18 -11.71 -9.65 17.46
N THR A 19 -12.47 -9.03 18.38
CA THR A 19 -13.37 -7.92 18.07
C THR A 19 -12.63 -6.68 17.57
N CYS A 20 -11.48 -6.33 18.17
CA CYS A 20 -10.63 -5.25 17.66
C CYS A 20 -10.09 -5.55 16.25
N PHE A 21 -9.71 -6.80 15.97
CA PHE A 21 -9.24 -7.22 14.65
C PHE A 21 -10.35 -7.08 13.60
N LEU A 22 -11.54 -7.60 13.89
CA LEU A 22 -12.71 -7.46 13.03
C LEU A 22 -13.07 -5.99 12.84
N PHE A 23 -13.09 -5.19 13.91
CA PHE A 23 -13.38 -3.76 13.86
C PHE A 23 -12.39 -3.04 12.94
N LYS A 24 -11.07 -3.27 13.05
CA LYS A 24 -10.09 -2.68 12.13
C LYS A 24 -10.30 -3.13 10.67
N HIS A 25 -10.63 -4.40 10.47
CA HIS A 25 -10.88 -4.93 9.13
C HIS A 25 -12.16 -4.35 8.50
N PHE A 26 -13.21 -4.15 9.29
CA PHE A 26 -14.49 -3.59 8.84
C PHE A 26 -14.50 -2.05 8.78
N LEU A 27 -13.77 -1.37 9.66
CA LEU A 27 -13.63 0.09 9.66
C LEU A 27 -12.49 0.60 8.82
N HIS A 28 -11.69 -0.27 8.20
CA HIS A 28 -10.95 0.13 7.02
C HIS A 28 -11.98 0.58 5.99
N PRO A 29 -12.16 1.89 5.79
CA PRO A 29 -13.19 2.36 4.90
C PRO A 29 -12.81 1.84 3.54
N LYS A 30 -13.65 0.99 2.93
CA LYS A 30 -13.62 0.79 1.49
C LYS A 30 -13.71 2.19 0.92
N GLN A 31 -12.60 2.72 0.41
CA GLN A 31 -12.55 4.07 -0.14
C GLN A 31 -13.72 4.17 -1.11
N LYS A 32 -14.72 4.97 -0.71
CA LYS A 32 -15.91 5.23 -1.52
C LYS A 32 -15.37 5.68 -2.87
N ASN A 33 -15.68 4.90 -3.90
CA ASN A 33 -15.18 5.12 -5.26
C ASN A 33 -15.91 6.37 -5.80
N ILE A 34 -15.47 7.55 -5.36
CA ILE A 34 -15.82 8.81 -6.00
C ILE A 34 -15.22 8.67 -7.40
N ASN A 35 -16.06 8.84 -8.42
CA ASN A 35 -15.82 8.59 -9.85
C ASN A 35 -14.70 9.44 -10.49
N HIS A 36 -13.56 9.60 -9.83
CA HIS A 36 -12.29 9.90 -10.48
C HIS A 36 -11.65 8.55 -10.78
N LYS A 37 -11.72 8.12 -12.05
CA LYS A 37 -11.07 6.90 -12.54
C LYS A 37 -9.62 6.89 -12.06
N LYS A 38 -9.33 6.14 -11.00
CA LYS A 38 -7.96 5.92 -10.56
C LYS A 38 -7.17 5.30 -11.71
N PRO A 39 -5.87 5.58 -11.83
CA PRO A 39 -5.03 4.87 -12.79
C PRO A 39 -5.20 3.36 -12.58
N PRO A 40 -5.28 2.57 -13.67
CA PRO A 40 -5.44 1.12 -13.59
C PRO A 40 -4.29 0.49 -12.79
N GLY A 41 -4.48 -0.72 -12.27
CA GLY A 41 -3.46 -1.40 -11.48
C GLY A 41 -3.82 -2.84 -11.12
N PRO A 42 -2.84 -3.65 -10.67
CA PRO A 42 -3.10 -4.99 -10.17
C PRO A 42 -3.91 -4.96 -8.86
N PRO A 43 -4.66 -6.04 -8.57
CA PRO A 43 -5.41 -6.17 -7.32
C PRO A 43 -4.45 -6.24 -6.12
N THR A 44 -4.85 -5.64 -5.01
CA THR A 44 -4.01 -5.49 -3.81
C THR A 44 -4.40 -6.51 -2.73
N LEU A 45 -3.39 -7.07 -2.05
CA LEU A 45 -3.59 -7.90 -0.87
C LEU A 45 -3.82 -7.02 0.38
N PRO A 46 -4.59 -7.50 1.38
CA PRO A 46 -4.70 -6.79 2.65
C PRO A 46 -3.32 -6.66 3.31
N ILE A 47 -3.06 -5.50 3.92
CA ILE A 47 -1.83 -5.15 4.69
C ILE A 47 -0.57 -4.97 3.82
N ILE A 48 -0.21 -5.95 2.98
CA ILE A 48 1.05 -5.96 2.20
C ILE A 48 0.90 -5.22 0.86
N GLY A 49 -0.31 -5.12 0.32
CA GLY A 49 -0.56 -4.54 -0.99
C GLY A 49 0.11 -5.34 -2.11
N ASN A 50 0.80 -4.64 -3.00
CA ASN A 50 1.49 -5.13 -4.19
C ASN A 50 2.99 -5.39 -3.98
N LEU A 51 3.51 -5.29 -2.74
CA LEU A 51 4.92 -5.57 -2.46
C LEU A 51 5.36 -6.96 -2.92
N HIS A 52 4.45 -7.93 -2.83
CA HIS A 52 4.66 -9.32 -3.27
C HIS A 52 5.01 -9.44 -4.76
N LEU A 53 4.67 -8.45 -5.59
CA LEU A 53 4.97 -8.45 -7.03
C LEU A 53 6.40 -7.98 -7.33
N LEU A 54 7.00 -7.13 -6.48
CA LEU A 54 8.22 -6.41 -6.82
C LEU A 54 9.46 -7.31 -6.97
N GLY A 55 9.46 -8.50 -6.38
CA GLY A 55 10.53 -9.50 -6.55
C GLY A 55 11.92 -8.94 -6.24
N LYS A 56 12.97 -9.59 -6.77
CA LYS A 56 14.37 -9.14 -6.60
C LYS A 56 14.72 -7.93 -7.46
N LEU A 57 14.07 -7.79 -8.63
CA LEU A 57 14.36 -6.76 -9.62
C LEU A 57 13.12 -5.89 -9.86
N PRO A 58 12.82 -4.96 -8.94
CA PRO A 58 11.58 -4.19 -8.96
C PRO A 58 11.37 -3.41 -10.24
N HIS A 59 12.44 -2.85 -10.82
CA HIS A 59 12.36 -2.11 -12.08
C HIS A 59 11.87 -2.96 -13.27
N ARG A 60 12.24 -4.25 -13.34
CA ARG A 60 11.76 -5.15 -14.42
C ARG A 60 10.30 -5.51 -14.23
N THR A 61 9.88 -5.78 -13.00
CA THR A 61 8.47 -6.01 -12.67
C THR A 61 7.63 -4.76 -12.95
N LEU A 62 8.10 -3.57 -12.58
CA LEU A 62 7.40 -2.33 -12.87
C LEU A 62 7.26 -2.09 -14.36
N GLN A 63 8.29 -2.43 -15.15
CA GLN A 63 8.20 -2.36 -16.62
C GLN A 63 7.22 -3.39 -17.21
N SER A 64 7.16 -4.62 -16.69
CA SER A 64 6.20 -5.61 -17.18
C SER A 64 4.76 -5.23 -16.80
N LEU A 65 4.56 -4.68 -15.60
CA LEU A 65 3.28 -4.15 -15.16
C LEU A 65 2.85 -2.93 -15.98
N SER A 66 3.75 -2.01 -16.32
CA SER A 66 3.40 -0.85 -17.14
C SER A 66 3.02 -1.22 -18.57
N LYS A 67 3.60 -2.29 -19.13
CA LYS A 67 3.13 -2.87 -20.41
C LYS A 67 1.70 -3.42 -20.32
N LYS A 68 1.28 -3.92 -19.16
CA LYS A 68 -0.06 -4.53 -18.95
C LYS A 68 -1.14 -3.51 -18.57
N TYR A 69 -0.82 -2.60 -17.65
CA TYR A 69 -1.79 -1.64 -17.09
C TYR A 69 -1.66 -0.25 -17.71
N GLY A 70 -0.59 0.02 -18.43
CA GLY A 70 -0.33 1.30 -19.10
C GLY A 70 0.73 2.15 -18.41
N PRO A 71 1.12 3.27 -19.06
CA PRO A 71 2.24 4.09 -18.63
C PRO A 71 1.99 4.91 -17.35
N ILE A 72 0.73 5.04 -16.93
CA ILE A 72 0.33 5.64 -15.65
C ILE A 72 -0.56 4.61 -14.96
N MET A 73 -0.04 4.01 -13.90
CA MET A 73 -0.73 2.95 -13.17
C MET A 73 -0.64 3.15 -11.65
N SER A 74 -1.51 2.50 -10.90
CA SER A 74 -1.52 2.55 -9.44
C SER A 74 -1.03 1.24 -8.82
N LEU A 75 -0.25 1.35 -7.76
CA LEU A 75 0.18 0.26 -6.89
C LEU A 75 -0.06 0.64 -5.42
N GLN A 76 -0.07 -0.37 -4.55
CA GLN A 76 -0.09 -0.16 -3.11
C GLN A 76 1.15 -0.82 -2.51
N LEU A 77 2.08 -0.05 -1.95
CA LEU A 77 3.30 -0.57 -1.34
C LEU A 77 3.09 -0.68 0.18
N GLY A 78 2.68 -1.85 0.66
CA GLY A 78 2.19 -2.02 2.03
C GLY A 78 0.86 -1.30 2.19
N GLN A 79 0.82 -0.26 3.03
CA GLN A 79 -0.35 0.61 3.19
C GLN A 79 -0.21 1.94 2.42
N VAL A 80 0.88 2.14 1.69
CA VAL A 80 1.16 3.40 0.97
C VAL A 80 0.64 3.31 -0.47
N PRO A 81 -0.36 4.10 -0.88
CA PRO A 81 -0.77 4.19 -2.28
C PRO A 81 0.34 4.87 -3.10
N THR A 82 0.66 4.32 -4.27
CA THR A 82 1.77 4.79 -5.11
C THR A 82 1.34 4.84 -6.57
N ILE A 83 1.61 5.95 -7.25
CA ILE A 83 1.41 6.09 -8.69
C ILE A 83 2.75 5.85 -9.39
N ILE A 84 2.74 4.98 -10.38
CA ILE A 84 3.91 4.67 -11.21
C ILE A 84 3.75 5.36 -12.55
N ILE A 85 4.79 6.10 -12.94
CA ILE A 85 4.87 6.81 -14.21
C ILE A 85 6.00 6.17 -15.03
N SER A 86 5.66 5.61 -16.20
CA SER A 86 6.59 4.91 -17.10
C SER A 86 6.65 5.52 -18.50
N SER A 87 6.10 6.73 -18.70
CA SER A 87 6.19 7.50 -19.94
C SER A 87 7.05 8.74 -19.74
N SER A 88 7.93 9.04 -20.70
CA SER A 88 8.77 10.24 -20.71
C SER A 88 7.94 11.53 -20.71
N LYS A 89 6.91 11.61 -21.56
CA LYS A 89 6.00 12.76 -21.64
C LYS A 89 5.30 13.03 -20.31
N ALA A 90 4.81 11.97 -19.67
CA ALA A 90 4.18 12.09 -18.36
C ALA A 90 5.21 12.49 -17.30
N ALA A 91 6.39 11.85 -17.27
CA ALA A 91 7.45 12.20 -16.32
C ALA A 91 7.86 13.67 -16.43
N GLU A 92 7.98 14.21 -17.64
CA GLU A 92 8.28 15.63 -17.88
C GLU A 92 7.22 16.56 -17.26
N SER A 93 5.92 16.26 -17.44
CA SER A 93 4.85 17.06 -16.85
C SER A 93 4.88 17.09 -15.32
N PHE A 94 5.31 16.00 -14.68
CA PHE A 94 5.37 15.91 -13.21
C PHE A 94 6.68 16.45 -12.64
N LEU A 95 7.81 16.19 -13.30
CA LEU A 95 9.15 16.49 -12.80
C LEU A 95 9.70 17.83 -13.28
N LYS A 96 9.13 18.44 -14.33
CA LYS A 96 9.49 19.79 -14.77
C LYS A 96 8.34 20.78 -14.57
N THR A 97 7.19 20.53 -15.19
CA THR A 97 6.08 21.51 -15.20
C THR A 97 5.46 21.71 -13.81
N HIS A 98 5.44 20.65 -13.00
CA HIS A 98 4.85 20.66 -11.65
C HIS A 98 5.86 20.21 -10.59
N ASP A 99 7.15 20.44 -10.83
CA ASP A 99 8.26 20.00 -9.98
C ASP A 99 8.08 20.38 -8.51
N ILE A 100 7.65 21.62 -8.22
CA ILE A 100 7.39 22.11 -6.85
C ILE A 100 6.37 21.23 -6.12
N LYS A 101 5.34 20.74 -6.81
CA LYS A 101 4.30 19.87 -6.21
C LYS A 101 4.80 18.45 -5.95
N PHE A 102 5.78 17.97 -6.72
CA PHE A 102 6.33 16.61 -6.65
C PHE A 102 7.76 16.55 -6.10
N ALA A 103 8.28 17.66 -5.57
CA ALA A 103 9.62 17.75 -5.00
C ALA A 103 9.76 17.04 -3.63
N SER A 104 8.64 16.69 -2.99
CA SER A 104 8.62 15.99 -1.70
C SER A 104 9.46 14.71 -1.71
N ARG A 105 10.18 14.46 -0.61
CA ARG A 105 10.99 13.26 -0.38
C ARG A 105 10.57 12.64 0.97
N PRO A 106 9.57 11.72 0.96
CA PRO A 106 9.14 11.09 2.20
C PRO A 106 10.29 10.28 2.81
N LYS A 107 10.60 10.54 4.08
CA LYS A 107 11.55 9.72 4.85
C LYS A 107 10.88 8.39 5.16
N ILE A 108 11.28 7.35 4.45
CA ILE A 108 10.80 5.98 4.66
C ILE A 108 11.88 5.27 5.48
N GLN A 109 11.53 4.81 6.68
CA GLN A 109 12.48 4.13 7.60
C GLN A 109 13.18 2.94 6.95
N GLY A 110 12.48 2.23 6.06
CA GLY A 110 13.06 1.12 5.31
C GLY A 110 14.11 1.57 4.30
N THR A 111 14.00 2.76 3.72
CA THR A 111 14.89 3.21 2.64
C THR A 111 16.35 3.28 3.08
N GLU A 112 16.64 3.72 4.31
CA GLU A 112 18.01 3.73 4.86
C GLU A 112 18.67 2.34 4.87
N LEU A 113 17.88 1.26 5.03
CA LEU A 113 18.36 -0.13 5.03
C LEU A 113 18.49 -0.76 3.63
N ILE A 114 17.79 -0.24 2.61
CA ILE A 114 17.80 -0.77 1.23
C ILE A 114 18.60 0.10 0.26
N THR A 115 18.90 1.35 0.60
CA THR A 115 19.69 2.26 -0.26
C THR A 115 21.18 2.32 0.08
N TYR A 116 21.68 1.52 1.03
CA TYR A 116 23.10 1.19 1.11
C TYR A 116 23.34 -0.13 1.84
#